data_AF-G8Y399-F1
#
_entry.id   AF-G8Y399-F1
#
_cell.length_a   1.000
_cell.length_b   1.000
_cell.length_c   1.000
_cell.angle_alpha   90.00
_cell.angle_beta   90.00
_cell.angle_gamma   90.00
#
_symmetry.space_group_name_H-M   'P 1'
#
loop_
_entity.id
_entity.type
_entity.pdbx_description
1 polymer ?
#
loop_
_entity_poly.entity_id
_entity_poly.type
_entity_poly.pdbx_seq_one_letter_code
_entity_poly.pdbx_strand_id
1 'polypeptide(L)'
;MGLKVASKGIDILMEKPLAPTIEECRTLIDFCNNRGVKLLVGHHRRFNPYIVASKAHISKVGEIMAVQGCWTSRKPDSYSKEKPWRSSKKKKKDRIYF
;
A
#
# COMPACT_ATOMS: atom_id res chain seq x y z
N MET A 1 8.80 3.20 -12.71
CA MET A 1 8.99 1.78 -13.10
C MET A 1 7.65 1.13 -13.48
N GLY A 2 6.59 1.23 -12.66
CA GLY A 2 5.28 0.63 -12.94
C GLY A 2 4.75 0.87 -14.36
N LEU A 3 4.72 2.13 -14.83
CA LEU A 3 4.28 2.46 -16.19
C LEU A 3 5.08 1.73 -17.30
N LYS A 4 6.40 1.55 -17.12
CA LYS A 4 7.26 0.85 -18.09
C LYS A 4 6.98 -0.65 -18.16
N VAL A 5 6.50 -1.24 -17.05
CA VAL A 5 6.13 -2.65 -16.99
C VAL A 5 4.73 -2.84 -17.59
N ALA A 6 3.78 -1.98 -17.20
CA ALA A 6 2.44 -1.98 -17.76
C ALA A 6 2.45 -1.70 -19.28
N SER A 7 3.39 -0.88 -19.78
CA SER A 7 3.54 -0.61 -21.21
C SER A 7 3.99 -1.83 -22.02
N LYS A 8 4.37 -2.93 -21.36
CA LYS A 8 4.67 -4.22 -21.97
C LYS A 8 3.54 -5.23 -21.82
N GLY A 9 2.39 -4.83 -21.26
CA GLY A 9 1.25 -5.72 -21.03
C GLY A 9 1.47 -6.71 -19.88
N ILE A 10 2.42 -6.44 -18.98
CA ILE A 10 2.77 -7.34 -17.87
C ILE A 10 2.00 -6.92 -16.61
N ASP A 11 1.31 -7.87 -15.99
CA ASP A 11 0.64 -7.70 -14.69
C ASP A 11 1.63 -7.33 -13.58
N ILE A 12 1.20 -6.48 -12.65
CA ILE A 12 2.08 -5.85 -11.66
C ILE A 12 1.62 -6.18 -10.24
N LEU A 13 2.55 -6.72 -9.45
CA LEU A 13 2.48 -6.70 -7.98
C LEU A 13 3.42 -5.62 -7.44
N MET A 14 2.86 -4.47 -7.04
CA MET A 14 3.62 -3.31 -6.58
C MET A 14 3.78 -3.34 -5.06
N GLU A 15 5.02 -3.12 -4.58
CA GLU A 15 5.25 -2.88 -3.15
C GLU A 15 4.56 -1.60 -2.68
N LYS A 16 4.19 -1.54 -1.39
CA LYS A 16 3.57 -0.34 -0.83
C LYS A 16 4.64 0.69 -0.42
N PRO A 17 4.40 2.00 -0.58
CA PRO A 17 3.22 2.62 -1.20
C PRO A 17 3.23 2.51 -2.73
N LEU A 18 2.05 2.57 -3.36
CA LEU A 18 1.87 2.41 -4.82
C LEU A 18 2.75 3.39 -5.63
N ALA A 19 2.75 4.66 -5.23
CA ALA A 19 3.62 5.70 -5.78
C ALA A 19 3.87 6.80 -4.72
N PRO A 20 4.88 7.65 -4.93
CA PRO A 20 5.16 8.83 -4.09
C PRO A 20 4.01 9.83 -3.92
N THR A 21 3.19 10.09 -4.94
CA THR A 21 2.09 11.07 -4.91
C THR A 21 0.75 10.49 -5.37
N ILE A 22 -0.35 11.19 -5.09
CA ILE A 22 -1.69 10.76 -5.51
C ILE A 22 -1.82 10.82 -7.03
N GLU A 23 -1.26 11.84 -7.66
CA GLU A 23 -1.27 12.06 -9.10
C GLU A 23 -0.54 10.92 -9.83
N GLU A 24 0.63 10.51 -9.30
CA GLU A 24 1.37 9.38 -9.83
C GLU A 24 0.62 8.04 -9.62
N CYS A 25 -0.07 7.89 -8.49
CA CYS A 25 -0.94 6.73 -8.25
C CYS A 25 -2.06 6.65 -9.29
N ARG A 26 -2.79 7.74 -9.52
CA ARG A 26 -3.88 7.82 -10.50
C ARG A 26 -3.37 7.51 -11.91
N THR A 27 -2.27 8.15 -12.31
CA THR A 27 -1.64 7.92 -13.61
C THR A 27 -1.33 6.44 -13.86
N LEU A 28 -0.79 5.74 -12.85
CA LEU A 28 -0.50 4.32 -12.96
C LEU A 28 -1.77 3.46 -13.04
N ILE A 29 -2.79 3.76 -12.22
CA ILE A 29 -4.06 3.02 -12.21
C ILE A 29 -4.76 3.16 -13.57
N ASP A 30 -4.89 4.39 -14.07
CA ASP A 30 -5.58 4.67 -15.34
C ASP A 30 -4.85 4.01 -16.51
N PHE A 31 -3.52 4.08 -16.52
CA PHE A 31 -2.71 3.43 -17.55
C PHE A 31 -2.88 1.91 -17.55
N CYS A 32 -2.88 1.28 -16.38
CA CYS A 32 -3.10 -0.16 -16.24
C CYS A 32 -4.50 -0.56 -16.70
N ASN A 33 -5.54 0.18 -16.28
CA ASN A 33 -6.92 -0.06 -16.69
C ASN A 33 -7.09 0.03 -18.22
N ASN A 34 -6.56 1.10 -18.83
CA ASN A 34 -6.65 1.31 -20.28
C ASN A 34 -5.92 0.23 -21.09
N ARG A 35 -4.92 -0.43 -20.50
CA ARG A 35 -4.18 -1.54 -21.15
C ARG A 35 -4.67 -2.93 -20.77
N GLY A 36 -5.67 -3.05 -19.89
CA GLY A 36 -6.11 -4.35 -19.37
C GLY A 36 -5.05 -5.06 -18.52
N VAL A 37 -4.09 -4.32 -17.96
CA VAL A 37 -3.03 -4.85 -17.08
C VAL A 37 -3.55 -4.90 -15.65
N LYS A 38 -3.41 -6.05 -14.98
CA LYS A 38 -3.78 -6.17 -13.57
C LYS A 38 -2.73 -5.50 -12.69
N LEU A 39 -3.20 -4.69 -11.75
CA LEU A 39 -2.36 -4.00 -10.78
C LEU A 39 -2.81 -4.37 -9.36
N LEU A 40 -1.92 -5.04 -8.61
CA LEU A 40 -2.11 -5.35 -7.20
C LEU A 40 -1.06 -4.61 -6.35
N VAL A 41 -1.48 -4.08 -5.21
CA VAL A 41 -0.58 -3.50 -4.21
C VAL A 41 -0.31 -4.53 -3.12
N GLY A 42 0.93 -4.60 -2.63
CA GLY A 42 1.45 -5.52 -1.60
C GLY A 42 0.85 -5.36 -0.19
N HIS A 43 -0.46 -5.09 -0.07
CA HIS A 43 -1.24 -5.15 1.16
C HIS A 43 -1.51 -6.61 1.59
N HIS A 44 -0.45 -7.40 1.73
CA HIS A 44 -0.52 -8.84 2.02
C HIS A 44 -1.38 -9.19 3.24
N ARG A 45 -1.43 -8.31 4.27
CA ARG A 45 -2.28 -8.51 5.45
C ARG A 45 -3.77 -8.63 5.13
N ARG A 46 -4.25 -8.12 4.00
CA ARG A 46 -5.65 -8.28 3.55
C ARG A 46 -6.02 -9.74 3.25
N PHE A 47 -5.02 -10.57 2.95
CA PHE A 47 -5.18 -12.01 2.70
C PHE A 47 -4.92 -12.87 3.94
N ASN A 48 -4.64 -12.27 5.10
CA ASN A 48 -4.51 -13.02 6.34
C ASN A 48 -5.88 -13.70 6.66
N PRO A 49 -5.92 -15.02 6.92
CA PRO A 49 -7.16 -15.74 7.19
C PRO A 49 -8.02 -15.10 8.29
N TYR A 50 -7.40 -14.52 9.33
CA TYR A 50 -8.12 -13.82 10.38
C TYR A 50 -8.81 -12.55 9.88
N ILE A 51 -8.18 -11.78 8.98
CA ILE A 51 -8.79 -10.58 8.40
C ILE A 51 -9.95 -10.94 7.48
N VAL A 52 -9.80 -11.99 6.67
CA VAL A 52 -10.86 -12.50 5.79
C VAL A 52 -12.05 -12.99 6.63
N ALA A 53 -11.79 -13.78 7.67
CA ALA A 53 -12.81 -14.28 8.58
C ALA A 53 -13.50 -13.15 9.35
N SER A 54 -12.76 -12.17 9.86
CA SER A 54 -13.34 -10.99 10.54
C SER A 54 -14.23 -10.19 9.61
N LYS A 55 -13.80 -9.96 8.35
CA LYS A 55 -14.64 -9.27 7.35
C LYS A 55 -15.93 -10.02 7.06
N ALA A 56 -15.89 -11.35 6.98
CA ALA A 56 -17.08 -12.18 6.76
C ALA A 56 -18.08 -12.13 7.94
N HIS A 57 -17.61 -11.84 9.14
CA HIS A 57 -18.42 -11.85 10.37
C HIS A 57 -18.68 -10.47 10.96
N ILE A 58 -18.24 -9.39 10.29
CA ILE A 58 -18.25 -8.04 10.86
C ILE A 58 -19.68 -7.56 11.21
N SER A 59 -20.69 -8.02 10.48
CA SER A 59 -22.09 -7.71 10.74
C SER A 59 -22.59 -8.26 12.09
N LYS A 60 -21.96 -9.29 12.65
CA LYS A 60 -22.32 -9.85 13.96
C LYS A 60 -22.02 -8.90 15.12
N VAL A 61 -21.21 -7.87 14.90
CA VAL A 61 -20.82 -6.89 15.91
C VAL A 61 -21.87 -5.77 16.04
N GLY A 62 -22.92 -5.77 15.19
CA GLY A 62 -23.93 -4.72 15.14
C GLY A 62 -23.44 -3.48 14.38
N GLU A 63 -23.97 -2.31 14.73
CA GLU A 63 -23.54 -1.04 14.14
C GLU A 63 -22.13 -0.67 14.63
N ILE A 64 -21.21 -0.42 13.68
CA ILE A 64 -19.83 -0.08 14.00
C ILE A 64 -19.76 1.40 14.36
N MET A 65 -19.58 1.69 15.65
CA MET A 65 -19.42 3.06 16.13
C MET A 65 -17.99 3.60 15.95
N ALA A 66 -16.98 2.77 16.15
CA ALA A 66 -15.57 3.17 16.04
C ALA A 66 -14.65 1.97 15.76
N VAL A 67 -13.50 2.25 15.15
CA VAL A 67 -12.42 1.27 14.94
C VAL A 67 -11.10 1.90 15.38
N GLN A 68 -10.34 1.19 16.22
CA GLN A 68 -9.02 1.63 16.68
C GLN A 68 -7.97 0.57 16.36
N GLY A 69 -6.85 1.00 15.79
CA GLY A 69 -5.72 0.14 15.47
C GLY A 69 -4.43 0.93 15.50
N CYS A 70 -3.37 0.33 16.04
CA CYS A 70 -2.04 0.95 16.07
C CYS A 70 -1.01 -0.04 15.55
N TRP A 71 -0.15 0.43 14.65
CA TRP A 71 1.02 -0.33 14.21
C TRP A 71 2.26 0.30 14.84
N THR A 72 2.70 -0.27 15.95
CA THR A 72 3.95 0.11 16.61
C THR A 72 4.98 -0.99 16.39
N SER A 73 6.20 -0.60 16.02
CA SER A 73 7.31 -1.53 15.89
C SER A 73 8.57 -0.81 16.29
N ARG A 74 9.23 -1.28 17.34
CA ARG A 74 10.55 -0.78 17.72
C ARG A 74 11.54 -1.20 16.65
N LYS A 75 12.19 -0.22 16.01
CA LYS A 75 13.32 -0.47 15.11
C LYS A 75 14.63 -0.35 15.91
N PRO A 76 15.65 -1.17 15.61
CA PRO A 76 16.96 -1.00 16.21
C PRO A 76 17.58 0.33 15.76
N ASP A 77 18.50 0.87 16.55
CA ASP A 77 19.10 2.19 16.29
C ASP A 77 19.87 2.24 14.96
N SER A 78 20.39 1.10 14.50
CA SER A 78 21.08 0.97 13.21
C SER A 78 20.16 1.16 12.00
N TYR A 79 18.85 0.96 12.15
CA TYR A 79 17.87 0.94 11.05
C TYR A 79 17.88 2.21 10.19
N SER A 80 18.03 3.37 10.83
CA SER A 80 18.08 4.66 10.12
C SER A 80 19.41 4.89 9.41
N LYS A 81 20.51 4.34 9.94
CA LYS A 81 21.85 4.43 9.34
C LYS A 81 21.94 3.54 8.10
N GLU A 82 21.42 2.32 8.18
CA GLU A 82 21.40 1.37 7.07
C GLU A 82 20.43 1.76 5.95
N LYS A 83 19.34 2.48 6.28
CA LYS A 83 18.28 2.83 5.33
C LYS A 83 18.01 4.34 5.33
N PRO A 84 18.98 5.18 4.91
CA PRO A 84 18.88 6.64 5.03
C PRO A 84 17.69 7.24 4.28
N TRP A 85 17.21 6.60 3.21
CA TRP A 85 16.03 7.02 2.45
C TRP A 85 14.71 6.87 3.21
N ARG A 86 14.67 6.08 4.30
CA ARG A 86 13.48 5.95 5.17
C ARG A 86 13.34 7.09 6.17
N SER A 87 14.45 7.74 6.53
CA SER A 87 14.50 8.80 7.54
C SER A 87 14.59 10.21 6.93
N SER A 88 14.77 10.34 5.62
CA SER A 88 14.93 11.63 4.95
C SER A 88 13.64 12.48 4.97
N LYS A 89 13.79 13.76 5.35
CA LYS A 89 12.67 14.73 5.48
C LYS A 89 12.15 15.24 4.12
N LYS A 90 12.99 15.25 3.07
CA LYS A 90 12.65 15.80 1.74
C LYS A 90 11.46 15.11 1.05
N LYS A 91 11.11 13.88 1.41
CA LYS A 91 10.00 13.11 0.80
C LYS A 91 8.78 12.96 1.72
N LYS A 92 8.66 13.71 2.80
CA LYS A 92 7.56 13.54 3.78
C LYS A 92 6.32 14.39 3.49
N LYS A 93 6.43 15.46 2.69
CA LYS A 93 5.36 16.48 2.56
C LYS A 93 4.12 15.95 1.81
N ASP A 94 4.32 15.06 0.83
CA ASP A 94 3.23 14.53 -0.03
C ASP A 94 3.09 13.01 0.06
N ARG A 95 3.73 12.39 1.07
CA ARG A 95 3.70 10.93 1.23
C ARG A 95 2.32 10.49 1.71
N ILE A 96 1.69 9.63 0.92
CA ILE A 96 0.49 8.94 1.35
C ILE A 96 0.89 7.85 2.35
N TYR A 97 0.50 8.01 3.61
CA TYR A 97 0.66 7.01 4.64
C TYR A 97 -0.54 6.06 4.59
N PHE A 98 -0.32 4.82 4.14
CA PHE A 98 -1.26 3.70 4.31
C PHE A 98 -0.53 2.53 4.99
#